data_AF-A0A7Z7FHP7-F1
#
_entry.id   AF-A0A7Z7FHP7-F1
#
_cell.length_a   1.000
_cell.length_b   1.000
_cell.length_c   1.000
_cell.angle_alpha   90.00
_cell.angle_beta   90.00
_cell.angle_gamma   90.00
#
_symmetry.space_group_name_H-M   'P 1'
#
loop_
_entity.id
_entity.type
_entity.pdbx_description
1 polymer ?
#
loop_
_entity_poly.entity_id
_entity_poly.type
_entity_poly.pdbx_seq_one_letter_code
_entity_poly.pdbx_strand_id
1 'polypeptide(L)'
;MRFTEYVVLESADKAIDPLGFRRPAGALQDMLFPQFTVLTIRPVYLSSLCGILDKLAGETFKEQQLSQRFRALEIYWGIANASVNSSIINVTKYQRLLHEQVHLGGIPKRHPIYQRLSYGTLGHYSSAALRWGLVERDGRTPSRLGRDLADAFSSRNEALRFRDALATWQDNQIVSQGDFERAGEHYGLDASVSRGESEIWRELIDIWCKKNPRVEPLWRTPPKWQTLQSGFANASAYQTFWTDARQQYDGLAVELTAISRFERLAAATQFVLDLRIASLEYGGRFRDVLPQGAEPFAAAVTTLAAQYVAAPAFHDSRHLFASVAQSTGDFAALTRCVVDHHIEHQTAKGTSPVVNHDELLVTGRVNRSTLEEALTIFDKASDGTAAQLDGLQYLYRRQWHFEKCRSWYDWAFPQTETVQ
;
A
#
# COMPACT_ATOMS: atom_id res chain seq x y z
N MET A 1 -9.55 -5.11 -22.55
CA MET A 1 -9.38 -6.41 -21.86
C MET A 1 -9.60 -6.18 -20.37
N ARG A 2 -10.58 -6.85 -19.74
CA ARG A 2 -10.98 -6.64 -18.34
C ARG A 2 -9.96 -7.34 -17.43
N PHE A 3 -9.08 -6.60 -16.77
CA PHE A 3 -8.20 -7.16 -15.75
C PHE A 3 -8.92 -7.25 -14.40
N THR A 4 -8.72 -8.39 -13.77
CA THR A 4 -9.46 -8.96 -12.65
C THR A 4 -9.17 -8.27 -11.33
N GLU A 5 -10.10 -8.50 -10.40
CA GLU A 5 -9.97 -8.39 -8.95
C GLU A 5 -8.55 -8.80 -8.49
N TYR A 6 -8.01 -8.07 -7.51
CA TYR A 6 -6.78 -8.38 -6.77
C TYR A 6 -5.45 -8.10 -7.47
N VAL A 7 -5.06 -6.84 -7.54
CA VAL A 7 -3.89 -6.26 -6.85
C VAL A 7 -4.17 -4.76 -6.76
N VAL A 8 -4.18 -4.15 -5.56
CA VAL A 8 -4.06 -2.69 -5.50
C VAL A 8 -2.59 -2.39 -5.71
N LEU A 9 -2.35 -1.75 -6.82
CA LEU A 9 -1.05 -1.34 -7.28
C LEU A 9 -1.01 0.14 -6.99
N GLU A 10 0.18 0.64 -6.69
CA GLU A 10 0.42 2.07 -6.47
C GLU A 10 0.08 2.93 -7.71
N SER A 11 -0.38 2.32 -8.81
CA SER A 11 -1.10 2.89 -9.97
C SER A 11 -1.64 1.70 -10.79
N ALA A 12 -2.79 1.83 -11.46
CA ALA A 12 -3.35 0.75 -12.30
C ALA A 12 -2.35 0.24 -13.37
N ASP A 13 -1.42 1.10 -13.78
CA ASP A 13 -0.35 0.82 -14.75
C ASP A 13 0.79 -0.06 -14.16
N LYS A 14 0.90 -0.18 -12.82
CA LYS A 14 1.95 -0.94 -12.11
C LYS A 14 1.58 -2.41 -11.82
N ALA A 15 0.52 -2.93 -12.48
CA ALA A 15 -0.07 -4.26 -12.22
C ALA A 15 0.86 -5.44 -12.31
N ILE A 16 1.85 -5.29 -13.16
CA ILE A 16 2.91 -6.23 -13.33
C ILE A 16 4.08 -5.67 -12.54
N ASP A 17 4.73 -6.54 -11.76
CA ASP A 17 6.01 -6.24 -11.14
C ASP A 17 7.09 -6.82 -12.06
N PRO A 18 7.46 -6.09 -13.14
CA PRO A 18 8.28 -6.64 -14.23
C PRO A 18 9.67 -7.04 -13.75
N LEU A 19 10.17 -6.36 -12.72
CA LEU A 19 11.50 -6.51 -12.15
C LEU A 19 11.50 -7.10 -10.74
N GLY A 20 10.35 -7.43 -10.14
CA GLY A 20 10.28 -8.18 -8.88
C GLY A 20 10.45 -7.37 -7.60
N PHE A 21 10.23 -6.05 -7.65
CA PHE A 21 10.49 -5.12 -6.55
C PHE A 21 9.49 -5.20 -5.40
N ARG A 22 8.33 -5.85 -5.54
CA ARG A 22 7.31 -5.89 -4.47
C ARG A 22 7.83 -6.54 -3.19
N ARG A 23 8.54 -7.67 -3.30
CA ARG A 23 9.07 -8.40 -2.15
C ARG A 23 10.16 -7.61 -1.40
N PRO A 24 11.23 -7.11 -2.07
CA PRO A 24 12.25 -6.32 -1.36
C PRO A 24 11.71 -5.00 -0.82
N ALA A 25 10.81 -4.31 -1.54
CA ALA A 25 10.16 -3.10 -1.02
C ALA A 25 9.32 -3.41 0.24
N GLY A 26 8.55 -4.49 0.23
CA GLY A 26 7.78 -4.94 1.40
C GLY A 26 8.66 -5.29 2.60
N ALA A 27 9.80 -5.94 2.38
CA ALA A 27 10.75 -6.25 3.45
C ALA A 27 11.34 -4.98 4.09
N LEU A 28 11.70 -3.99 3.27
CA LEU A 28 12.17 -2.69 3.75
C LEU A 28 11.07 -1.89 4.46
N GLN A 29 9.84 -1.90 3.95
CA GLN A 29 8.68 -1.30 4.63
C GLN A 29 8.46 -1.95 5.99
N ASP A 30 8.54 -3.29 6.07
CA ASP A 30 8.35 -4.05 7.30
C ASP A 30 9.40 -3.75 8.38
N MET A 31 10.57 -3.20 8.02
CA MET A 31 11.56 -2.74 9.00
C MET A 31 11.08 -1.51 9.79
N LEU A 32 10.30 -0.62 9.15
CA LEU A 32 9.79 0.60 9.76
C LEU A 32 8.36 0.43 10.28
N PHE A 33 7.51 -0.24 9.48
CA PHE A 33 6.07 -0.38 9.70
C PHE A 33 5.64 -1.83 9.47
N PRO A 34 5.93 -2.75 10.40
CA PRO A 34 5.62 -4.17 10.24
C PRO A 34 4.14 -4.43 9.93
N GLN A 35 3.86 -5.14 8.83
CA GLN A 35 2.53 -5.51 8.34
C GLN A 35 1.61 -4.33 7.99
N PHE A 36 2.17 -3.15 7.79
CA PHE A 36 1.44 -2.13 7.05
C PHE A 36 1.31 -2.61 5.60
N THR A 37 0.08 -2.84 5.18
CA THR A 37 -0.26 -3.23 3.82
C THR A 37 -1.11 -2.15 3.18
N VAL A 38 -1.38 -2.30 1.89
CA VAL A 38 -2.41 -1.51 1.20
C VAL A 38 -3.83 -1.79 1.73
N LEU A 39 -4.03 -2.85 2.51
CA LEU A 39 -5.35 -3.13 3.08
C LEU A 39 -5.51 -2.43 4.43
N THR A 40 -4.46 -2.36 5.26
CA THR A 40 -4.44 -1.67 6.56
C THR A 40 -4.23 -0.16 6.44
N ILE A 41 -4.84 0.50 5.44
CA ILE A 41 -4.63 1.95 5.20
C ILE A 41 -5.19 2.79 6.34
N ARG A 42 -6.31 2.39 6.94
CA ARG A 42 -7.00 3.15 8.00
C ARG A 42 -7.25 2.32 9.25
N PRO A 43 -7.12 2.88 10.46
CA PRO A 43 -7.38 2.16 11.73
C PRO A 43 -8.81 1.61 11.82
N VAL A 44 -9.79 2.29 11.22
CA VAL A 44 -11.20 1.89 11.20
C VAL A 44 -11.48 0.51 10.59
N TYR A 45 -10.60 0.00 9.72
CA TYR A 45 -10.69 -1.40 9.26
C TYR A 45 -10.50 -2.39 10.41
N LEU A 46 -9.63 -2.07 11.36
CA LEU A 46 -9.40 -2.88 12.56
C LEU A 46 -10.50 -2.66 13.60
N SER A 47 -11.05 -1.45 13.72
CA SER A 47 -12.24 -1.18 14.53
C SER A 47 -13.45 -2.03 14.07
N SER A 48 -13.75 -2.00 12.76
CA SER A 48 -14.86 -2.79 12.19
C SER A 48 -14.61 -4.30 12.26
N LEU A 49 -13.37 -4.76 12.03
CA LEU A 49 -12.98 -6.16 12.23
C LEU A 49 -13.25 -6.59 13.68
N CYS A 50 -12.85 -5.80 14.67
CA CYS A 50 -13.10 -6.11 16.08
C CYS A 50 -14.59 -6.17 16.36
N GLY A 51 -15.39 -5.22 15.85
CA GLY A 51 -16.85 -5.24 15.97
C GLY A 51 -17.51 -6.49 15.38
N ILE A 52 -17.08 -6.93 14.20
CA ILE A 52 -17.60 -8.14 13.56
C ILE A 52 -17.17 -9.40 14.33
N LEU A 53 -15.90 -9.51 14.74
CA LEU A 53 -15.41 -10.66 15.49
C LEU A 53 -16.08 -10.77 16.86
N ASP A 54 -16.27 -9.65 17.55
CA ASP A 54 -16.95 -9.58 18.85
C ASP A 54 -18.42 -10.01 18.74
N LYS A 55 -19.14 -9.55 17.70
CA LYS A 55 -20.50 -10.03 17.40
C LYS A 55 -20.53 -11.55 17.17
N LEU A 56 -19.58 -12.09 16.41
CA LEU A 56 -19.51 -13.52 16.10
C LEU A 56 -19.06 -14.37 17.29
N ALA A 57 -18.31 -13.80 18.25
CA ALA A 57 -17.88 -14.51 19.45
C ALA A 57 -19.06 -14.97 20.34
N GLY A 58 -20.20 -14.27 20.26
CA GLY A 58 -21.45 -14.66 20.94
C GLY A 58 -22.24 -15.77 20.25
N GLU A 59 -21.79 -16.28 19.09
CA GLU A 59 -22.53 -17.26 18.30
C GLU A 59 -21.90 -18.65 18.33
N THR A 60 -22.73 -19.69 18.22
CA THR A 60 -22.27 -21.07 18.06
C THR A 60 -22.27 -21.47 16.59
N PHE A 61 -21.09 -21.76 16.03
CA PHE A 61 -20.93 -22.29 14.68
C PHE A 61 -19.64 -23.09 14.54
N LYS A 62 -19.54 -23.90 13.47
CA LYS A 62 -18.31 -24.64 13.17
C LYS A 62 -17.23 -23.68 12.71
N GLU A 63 -16.01 -23.82 13.23
CA GLU A 63 -14.87 -22.95 12.94
C GLU A 63 -14.67 -22.66 11.43
N GLN A 64 -14.86 -23.67 10.58
CA GLN A 64 -14.75 -23.57 9.12
C GLN A 64 -15.72 -22.55 8.49
N GLN A 65 -16.77 -22.16 9.21
CA GLN A 65 -17.79 -21.21 8.77
C GLN A 65 -17.42 -19.76 9.11
N LEU A 66 -16.35 -19.51 9.87
CA LEU A 66 -16.00 -18.16 10.32
C LEU A 66 -15.84 -17.19 9.15
N SER A 67 -15.06 -17.55 8.13
CA SER A 67 -14.82 -16.66 6.98
C SER A 67 -16.10 -16.34 6.21
N GLN A 68 -17.02 -17.30 6.12
CA GLN A 68 -18.31 -17.10 5.47
C GLN A 68 -19.21 -16.18 6.29
N ARG A 69 -19.28 -16.39 7.61
CA ARG A 69 -20.08 -15.54 8.52
C ARG A 69 -19.51 -14.13 8.61
N PHE A 70 -18.20 -14.00 8.73
CA PHE A 70 -17.51 -12.72 8.68
C PHE A 70 -17.84 -11.98 7.39
N ARG A 71 -17.72 -12.64 6.22
CA ARG A 71 -18.07 -12.02 4.93
C ARG A 71 -19.53 -11.58 4.89
N ALA A 72 -20.46 -12.35 5.44
CA ALA A 72 -21.86 -11.94 5.47
C ALA A 72 -22.06 -10.60 6.21
N LEU A 73 -21.39 -10.39 7.35
CA LEU A 73 -21.44 -9.15 8.12
C LEU A 73 -20.61 -8.02 7.47
N GLU A 74 -19.46 -8.34 6.86
CA GLU A 74 -18.62 -7.39 6.11
C GLU A 74 -19.38 -6.73 4.95
N ILE A 75 -20.32 -7.46 4.31
CA ILE A 75 -21.12 -6.92 3.21
C ILE A 75 -21.94 -5.72 3.66
N TYR A 76 -22.56 -5.77 4.86
CA TYR A 76 -23.29 -4.63 5.41
C TYR A 76 -22.42 -3.38 5.47
N TRP A 77 -21.23 -3.52 6.08
CA TRP A 77 -20.29 -2.41 6.20
C TRP A 77 -19.77 -1.93 4.85
N GLY A 78 -19.54 -2.84 3.90
CA GLY A 78 -19.13 -2.52 2.54
C GLY A 78 -20.18 -1.71 1.76
N ILE A 79 -21.47 -2.05 1.90
CA ILE A 79 -22.58 -1.29 1.29
C ILE A 79 -22.75 0.07 1.96
N ALA A 80 -22.68 0.15 3.30
CA ALA A 80 -22.77 1.41 4.04
C ALA A 80 -21.73 2.43 3.57
N ASN A 81 -20.46 2.00 3.48
CA ASN A 81 -19.40 2.84 2.95
C ASN A 81 -19.57 3.19 1.45
N ALA A 82 -20.06 2.25 0.63
CA ALA A 82 -20.32 2.53 -0.78
C ALA A 82 -21.42 3.59 -0.96
N SER A 83 -22.40 3.63 -0.05
CA SER A 83 -23.51 4.58 -0.06
C SER A 83 -23.05 6.02 0.18
N VAL A 84 -21.98 6.21 0.96
CA VAL A 84 -21.37 7.52 1.22
C VAL A 84 -20.14 7.82 0.34
N ASN A 85 -19.93 7.01 -0.71
CA ASN A 85 -18.79 7.13 -1.63
C ASN A 85 -17.42 7.11 -0.93
N SER A 86 -17.29 6.39 0.19
CA SER A 86 -16.02 6.26 0.89
C SER A 86 -14.94 5.61 0.01
N SER A 87 -13.68 5.98 0.24
CA SER A 87 -12.52 5.52 -0.52
C SER A 87 -12.14 4.05 -0.20
N ILE A 88 -13.04 3.09 -0.41
CA ILE A 88 -12.76 1.67 -0.20
C ILE A 88 -12.11 1.04 -1.44
N ILE A 89 -11.13 0.18 -1.21
CA ILE A 89 -10.57 -0.71 -2.22
C ILE A 89 -11.66 -1.68 -2.73
N ASN A 90 -11.82 -1.77 -4.05
CA ASN A 90 -12.86 -2.57 -4.71
C ASN A 90 -14.30 -2.14 -4.37
N VAL A 91 -14.54 -0.85 -4.10
CA VAL A 91 -15.88 -0.30 -3.81
C VAL A 91 -16.94 -0.70 -4.86
N THR A 92 -16.53 -0.89 -6.11
CA THR A 92 -17.41 -1.27 -7.23
C THR A 92 -18.20 -2.56 -7.01
N LYS A 93 -17.67 -3.53 -6.24
CA LYS A 93 -18.41 -4.76 -5.93
C LYS A 93 -19.57 -4.52 -4.96
N TYR A 94 -19.46 -3.53 -4.09
CA TYR A 94 -20.50 -3.12 -3.14
C TYR A 94 -21.47 -2.14 -3.78
N GLN A 95 -21.00 -1.24 -4.66
CA GLN A 95 -21.86 -0.33 -5.43
C GLN A 95 -22.90 -1.07 -6.26
N ARG A 96 -22.57 -2.26 -6.78
CA ARG A 96 -23.51 -3.13 -7.51
C ARG A 96 -24.65 -3.68 -6.66
N LEU A 97 -24.55 -3.58 -5.34
CA LEU A 97 -25.56 -4.01 -4.39
C LEU A 97 -26.37 -2.83 -3.83
N LEU A 98 -26.08 -1.60 -4.26
CA LEU A 98 -26.87 -0.42 -3.90
C LEU A 98 -28.22 -0.48 -4.62
N HIS A 99 -29.25 -0.74 -3.85
CA HIS A 99 -30.65 -0.71 -4.25
C HIS A 99 -31.45 0.02 -3.18
N GLU A 100 -32.68 0.45 -3.51
CA GLU A 100 -33.56 1.15 -2.55
C GLU A 100 -33.75 0.36 -1.25
N GLN A 101 -33.81 -0.97 -1.37
CA GLN A 101 -33.95 -1.92 -0.26
C GLN A 101 -33.08 -3.15 -0.49
N VAL A 102 -32.29 -3.52 0.51
CA VAL A 102 -31.38 -4.68 0.44
C VAL A 102 -31.52 -5.52 1.71
N HIS A 103 -31.45 -6.83 1.57
CA HIS A 103 -31.34 -7.78 2.68
C HIS A 103 -30.35 -8.89 2.31
N LEU A 104 -29.72 -9.50 3.31
CA LEU A 104 -28.61 -10.44 3.11
C LEU A 104 -29.00 -11.64 2.22
N GLY A 105 -30.16 -12.23 2.46
CA GLY A 105 -30.72 -13.40 1.77
C GLY A 105 -31.17 -13.11 0.34
N GLY A 106 -31.32 -11.83 -0.02
CA GLY A 106 -31.59 -11.38 -1.39
C GLY A 106 -30.34 -11.44 -2.28
N ILE A 107 -29.15 -11.52 -1.69
CA ILE A 107 -27.89 -11.63 -2.42
C ILE A 107 -27.69 -13.10 -2.84
N PRO A 108 -27.59 -13.41 -4.14
CA PRO A 108 -27.43 -14.80 -4.58
C PRO A 108 -26.17 -15.44 -3.98
N LYS A 109 -26.26 -16.69 -3.51
CA LYS A 109 -25.10 -17.42 -2.95
C LYS A 109 -23.93 -17.58 -3.93
N ARG A 110 -24.20 -17.52 -5.24
CA ARG A 110 -23.18 -17.57 -6.31
C ARG A 110 -22.59 -16.20 -6.65
N HIS A 111 -23.05 -15.13 -6.01
CA HIS A 111 -22.57 -13.77 -6.26
C HIS A 111 -21.05 -13.69 -5.98
N PRO A 112 -20.26 -13.00 -6.82
CA PRO A 112 -18.81 -12.89 -6.66
C PRO A 112 -18.36 -12.38 -5.28
N ILE A 113 -19.21 -11.64 -4.58
CA ILE A 113 -18.94 -11.13 -3.22
C ILE A 113 -18.65 -12.25 -2.20
N TYR A 114 -19.13 -13.48 -2.43
CA TYR A 114 -18.87 -14.63 -1.57
C TYR A 114 -17.66 -15.47 -2.01
N GLN A 115 -17.00 -15.10 -3.10
CA GLN A 115 -15.82 -15.82 -3.59
C GLN A 115 -14.56 -15.34 -2.85
N ARG A 116 -13.53 -16.22 -2.83
CA ARG A 116 -12.20 -15.95 -2.25
C ARG A 116 -12.25 -15.44 -0.81
N LEU A 117 -12.92 -16.18 0.07
CA LEU A 117 -13.09 -15.84 1.49
C LEU A 117 -11.77 -15.71 2.26
N SER A 118 -10.69 -16.35 1.77
CA SER A 118 -9.33 -16.22 2.31
C SER A 118 -8.62 -14.92 1.91
N TYR A 119 -9.13 -14.19 0.92
CA TYR A 119 -8.59 -12.92 0.43
C TYR A 119 -9.58 -11.80 0.72
N GLY A 120 -9.32 -11.04 1.78
CA GLY A 120 -10.20 -9.97 2.25
C GLY A 120 -9.92 -9.61 3.71
N THR A 121 -10.96 -9.14 4.40
CA THR A 121 -10.79 -8.54 5.73
C THR A 121 -10.21 -9.51 6.76
N LEU A 122 -10.74 -10.72 6.87
CA LEU A 122 -10.21 -11.71 7.82
C LEU A 122 -8.77 -12.15 7.48
N GLY A 123 -8.45 -12.44 6.22
CA GLY A 123 -7.12 -12.95 5.85
C GLY A 123 -5.98 -11.94 6.02
N HIS A 124 -6.24 -10.66 5.73
CA HIS A 124 -5.20 -9.62 5.77
C HIS A 124 -5.20 -8.82 7.07
N TYR A 125 -6.36 -8.52 7.65
CA TYR A 125 -6.41 -7.75 8.88
C TYR A 125 -6.22 -8.60 10.13
N SER A 126 -6.49 -9.91 10.13
CA SER A 126 -6.20 -10.73 11.33
C SER A 126 -4.72 -10.73 11.69
N SER A 127 -3.81 -10.72 10.71
CA SER A 127 -2.37 -10.64 10.99
C SER A 127 -1.99 -9.28 11.58
N ALA A 128 -2.51 -8.18 11.03
CA ALA A 128 -2.31 -6.85 11.57
C ALA A 128 -2.94 -6.70 12.97
N ALA A 129 -4.17 -7.18 13.16
CA ALA A 129 -4.87 -7.20 14.45
C ALA A 129 -4.09 -7.97 15.50
N LEU A 130 -3.51 -9.13 15.14
CA LEU A 130 -2.66 -9.92 16.02
C LEU A 130 -1.42 -9.13 16.46
N ARG A 131 -0.78 -8.41 15.53
CA ARG A 131 0.39 -7.57 15.84
C ARG A 131 0.07 -6.39 16.75
N TRP A 132 -1.08 -5.77 16.55
CA TRP A 132 -1.59 -4.73 17.44
C TRP A 132 -2.08 -5.28 18.79
N GLY A 133 -2.24 -6.59 18.93
CA GLY A 133 -2.77 -7.21 20.14
C GLY A 133 -4.29 -7.01 20.31
N LEU A 134 -5.00 -6.80 19.20
CA LEU A 134 -6.47 -6.68 19.16
C LEU A 134 -7.18 -8.03 19.16
N VAL A 135 -6.47 -9.09 18.76
CA VAL A 135 -6.97 -10.47 18.80
C VAL A 135 -5.95 -11.38 19.49
N GLU A 136 -6.43 -12.49 20.03
CA GLU A 136 -5.63 -13.55 20.62
C GLU A 136 -4.79 -14.28 19.56
N ARG A 137 -3.93 -15.21 20.00
CA ARG A 137 -3.00 -15.96 19.12
C ARG A 137 -3.68 -16.76 17.99
N ASP A 138 -4.97 -17.04 18.13
CA ASP A 138 -5.78 -17.68 17.09
C ASP A 138 -6.13 -16.74 15.92
N GLY A 139 -5.86 -15.44 16.06
CA GLY A 139 -6.12 -14.39 15.07
C GLY A 139 -7.60 -14.03 14.90
N ARG A 140 -8.48 -14.50 15.80
CA ARG A 140 -9.94 -14.51 15.61
C ARG A 140 -10.71 -14.12 16.86
N THR A 141 -10.23 -14.50 18.04
CA THR A 141 -10.86 -14.13 19.30
C THR A 141 -10.42 -12.72 19.67
N PRO A 142 -11.32 -11.73 19.84
CA PRO A 142 -10.92 -10.41 20.29
C PRO A 142 -10.22 -10.46 21.64
N SER A 143 -9.13 -9.71 21.79
CA SER A 143 -8.49 -9.48 23.10
C SER A 143 -9.33 -8.51 23.94
N ARG A 144 -8.86 -8.15 25.15
CA ARG A 144 -9.50 -7.07 25.92
C ARG A 144 -9.57 -5.77 25.11
N LEU A 145 -8.43 -5.27 24.62
CA LEU A 145 -8.39 -4.03 23.83
C LEU A 145 -9.16 -4.15 22.51
N GLY A 146 -9.22 -5.35 21.93
CA GLY A 146 -10.10 -5.62 20.78
C GLY A 146 -11.58 -5.44 21.09
N ARG A 147 -12.06 -5.97 22.23
CA ARG A 147 -13.44 -5.76 22.70
C ARG A 147 -13.73 -4.32 23.05
N ASP A 148 -12.82 -3.67 23.78
CA ASP A 148 -12.93 -2.26 24.12
C ASP A 148 -13.04 -1.41 22.83
N LEU A 149 -12.26 -1.75 21.79
CA LEU A 149 -12.30 -1.07 20.49
C LEU A 149 -13.61 -1.33 19.76
N ALA A 150 -14.12 -2.57 19.80
CA ALA A 150 -15.41 -2.94 19.25
C ALA A 150 -16.55 -2.16 19.91
N ASP A 151 -16.53 -1.99 21.24
CA ASP A 151 -17.51 -1.23 22.01
C ASP A 151 -17.51 0.25 21.64
N ALA A 152 -16.31 0.85 21.60
CA ALA A 152 -16.14 2.25 21.24
C ALA A 152 -16.59 2.51 19.79
N PHE A 153 -16.18 1.66 18.85
CA PHE A 153 -16.61 1.74 17.45
C PHE A 153 -18.12 1.56 17.31
N SER A 154 -18.71 0.58 18.01
CA SER A 154 -20.14 0.30 17.95
C SER A 154 -20.99 1.48 18.42
N SER A 155 -20.46 2.27 19.35
CA SER A 155 -21.14 3.41 19.97
C SER A 155 -21.07 4.72 19.15
N ARG A 156 -20.48 4.73 17.95
CA ARG A 156 -20.44 5.95 17.09
C ARG A 156 -21.81 6.47 16.66
N ASN A 157 -22.83 5.62 16.66
CA ASN A 157 -24.22 6.00 16.43
C ASN A 157 -25.05 5.53 17.63
N GLU A 158 -25.58 6.49 18.39
CA GLU A 158 -26.42 6.21 19.55
C GLU A 158 -27.78 5.63 19.16
N ALA A 159 -28.31 6.01 18.00
CA ALA A 159 -29.63 5.57 17.55
C ALA A 159 -29.65 4.11 17.09
N LEU A 160 -28.54 3.61 16.53
CA LEU A 160 -28.38 2.22 16.15
C LEU A 160 -26.91 1.83 16.21
N ARG A 161 -26.54 1.08 17.25
CA ARG A 161 -25.17 0.62 17.45
C ARG A 161 -24.74 -0.33 16.34
N PHE A 162 -23.44 -0.37 16.02
CA PHE A 162 -22.94 -1.14 14.89
C PHE A 162 -23.29 -2.63 15.00
N ARG A 163 -23.09 -3.22 16.19
CA ARG A 163 -23.39 -4.64 16.43
C ARG A 163 -24.88 -4.96 16.33
N ASP A 164 -25.75 -4.02 16.70
CA ASP A 164 -27.21 -4.18 16.58
C ASP A 164 -27.64 -4.09 15.11
N ALA A 165 -27.00 -3.21 14.34
CA ALA A 165 -27.17 -3.16 12.88
C ALA A 165 -26.69 -4.45 12.20
N LEU A 166 -25.57 -5.02 12.64
CA LEU A 166 -25.08 -6.31 12.16
C LEU A 166 -26.03 -7.46 12.50
N ALA A 167 -26.63 -7.46 13.70
CA ALA A 167 -27.64 -8.45 14.08
C ALA A 167 -28.89 -8.34 13.19
N THR A 168 -29.39 -7.12 12.99
CA THR A 168 -30.53 -6.84 12.10
C THR A 168 -30.27 -7.34 10.68
N TRP A 169 -29.08 -7.05 10.14
CA TRP A 169 -28.65 -7.53 8.84
C TRP A 169 -28.56 -9.07 8.75
N GLN A 170 -28.02 -9.69 9.80
CA GLN A 170 -27.86 -11.14 9.89
C GLN A 170 -29.20 -11.87 9.99
N ASP A 171 -30.18 -11.28 10.68
CA ASP A 171 -31.57 -11.74 10.77
C ASP A 171 -32.35 -11.52 9.48
N ASN A 172 -31.66 -11.14 8.40
CA ASN A 172 -32.21 -11.00 7.06
C ASN A 172 -33.28 -9.89 6.94
N GLN A 173 -33.21 -8.88 7.81
CA GLN A 173 -34.10 -7.73 7.73
C GLN A 173 -33.76 -6.87 6.50
N ILE A 174 -34.78 -6.21 5.98
CA ILE A 174 -34.63 -5.24 4.88
C ILE A 174 -34.05 -3.96 5.44
N VAL A 175 -32.95 -3.50 4.84
CA VAL A 175 -32.28 -2.24 5.15
C VAL A 175 -32.49 -1.28 3.97
N SER A 176 -32.93 -0.06 4.27
CA SER A 176 -33.14 0.96 3.25
C SER A 176 -31.83 1.62 2.84
N GLN A 177 -31.80 2.26 1.66
CA GLN A 177 -30.65 3.07 1.25
C GLN A 177 -30.30 4.16 2.28
N GLY A 178 -31.30 4.86 2.82
CA GLY A 178 -31.06 5.91 3.83
C GLY A 178 -30.45 5.38 5.14
N ASP A 179 -30.77 4.14 5.52
CA ASP A 179 -30.14 3.50 6.68
C ASP A 179 -28.68 3.12 6.39
N PHE A 180 -28.35 2.69 5.17
CA PHE A 180 -26.96 2.47 4.76
C PHE A 180 -26.16 3.76 4.68
N GLU A 181 -26.74 4.85 4.18
CA GLU A 181 -26.12 6.17 4.17
C GLU A 181 -25.80 6.63 5.60
N ARG A 182 -26.78 6.58 6.51
CA ARG A 182 -26.55 6.87 7.95
C ARG A 182 -25.48 5.96 8.55
N ALA A 183 -25.51 4.66 8.25
CA ALA A 183 -24.47 3.75 8.72
C ALA A 183 -23.08 4.10 8.14
N GLY A 184 -23.01 4.56 6.90
CA GLY A 184 -21.78 5.03 6.25
C GLY A 184 -21.24 6.31 6.88
N GLU A 185 -22.12 7.26 7.23
CA GLU A 185 -21.75 8.52 7.89
C GLU A 185 -21.13 8.28 9.27
N HIS A 186 -21.63 7.31 10.02
CA HIS A 186 -21.14 7.01 11.37
C HIS A 186 -20.02 5.97 11.40
N TYR A 187 -20.09 4.91 10.58
CA TYR A 187 -19.18 3.76 10.63
C TYR A 187 -18.25 3.66 9.42
N GLY A 188 -18.35 4.57 8.46
CA GLY A 188 -17.56 4.56 7.24
C GLY A 188 -16.08 4.85 7.45
N LEU A 189 -15.29 4.66 6.39
CA LEU A 189 -13.84 4.85 6.42
C LEU A 189 -13.43 6.30 6.71
N ASP A 190 -14.27 7.23 6.25
CA ASP A 190 -14.08 8.68 6.37
C ASP A 190 -14.80 9.26 7.60
N ALA A 191 -15.55 8.44 8.33
CA ALA A 191 -16.24 8.87 9.53
C ALA A 191 -15.25 9.19 10.66
N SER A 192 -15.50 10.29 11.36
CA SER A 192 -14.69 10.75 12.49
C SER A 192 -14.52 9.67 13.55
N VAL A 193 -13.31 9.58 14.09
CA VAL A 193 -12.98 8.68 15.20
C VAL A 193 -13.71 9.11 16.47
N SER A 194 -14.28 8.15 17.20
CA SER A 194 -14.85 8.43 18.52
C SER A 194 -13.75 8.65 19.56
N ARG A 195 -14.04 9.41 20.62
CA ARG A 195 -13.09 9.61 21.73
C ARG A 195 -12.58 8.29 22.31
N GLY A 196 -13.48 7.32 22.50
CA GLY A 196 -13.13 6.00 23.04
C GLY A 196 -12.16 5.24 22.12
N GLU A 197 -12.38 5.28 20.81
CA GLU A 197 -11.44 4.67 19.87
C GLU A 197 -10.08 5.37 19.88
N SER A 198 -10.04 6.70 19.92
CA SER A 198 -8.78 7.45 20.01
C SER A 198 -8.02 7.12 21.29
N GLU A 199 -8.68 6.98 22.43
CA GLU A 199 -8.06 6.54 23.70
C GLU A 199 -7.43 5.15 23.57
N ILE A 200 -8.15 4.20 22.97
CA ILE A 200 -7.64 2.83 22.77
C ILE A 200 -6.49 2.80 21.78
N TRP A 201 -6.57 3.56 20.68
CA TRP A 201 -5.48 3.65 19.70
C TRP A 201 -4.22 4.28 20.29
N ARG A 202 -4.34 5.25 21.20
CA ARG A 202 -3.19 5.79 21.95
C ARG A 202 -2.54 4.71 22.81
N GLU A 203 -3.33 3.93 23.53
CA GLU A 203 -2.81 2.81 24.34
C GLU A 203 -2.12 1.75 23.47
N LEU A 204 -2.70 1.40 22.32
CA LEU A 204 -2.11 0.44 21.37
C LEU A 204 -0.78 0.93 20.81
N ILE A 205 -0.68 2.22 20.45
CA ILE A 205 0.57 2.84 20.00
C ILE A 205 1.60 2.86 21.14
N ASP A 206 1.18 3.17 22.38
CA ASP A 206 2.07 3.13 23.55
C ASP A 206 2.65 1.74 23.79
N ILE A 207 1.80 0.71 23.75
CA ILE A 207 2.22 -0.69 23.88
C ILE A 207 3.18 -1.08 22.74
N TRP A 208 2.88 -0.65 21.51
CA TRP A 208 3.73 -0.90 20.35
C TRP A 208 5.11 -0.28 20.51
N CYS A 209 5.18 1.00 20.87
CA CYS A 209 6.42 1.73 21.09
C CYS A 209 7.28 1.10 22.19
N LYS A 210 6.66 0.68 23.31
CA LYS A 210 7.36 -0.02 24.40
C LYS A 210 7.98 -1.35 23.94
N LYS A 211 7.32 -2.08 23.04
CA LYS A 211 7.81 -3.35 22.48
C LYS A 211 8.84 -3.15 21.37
N ASN A 212 8.79 -2.01 20.68
CA ASN A 212 9.60 -1.72 19.50
C ASN A 212 10.27 -0.34 19.61
N PRO A 213 11.18 -0.14 20.59
CA PRO A 213 11.78 1.17 20.87
C PRO A 213 12.54 1.75 19.68
N ARG A 214 13.06 0.91 18.78
CA ARG A 214 13.77 1.35 17.57
C ARG A 214 12.89 2.20 16.63
N VAL A 215 11.62 1.85 16.48
CA VAL A 215 10.68 2.57 15.60
C VAL A 215 9.77 3.55 16.35
N GLU A 216 9.87 3.62 17.68
CA GLU A 216 9.08 4.52 18.51
C GLU A 216 9.07 5.98 17.99
N PRO A 217 10.21 6.58 17.59
CA PRO A 217 10.22 7.97 17.11
C PRO A 217 9.28 8.22 15.91
N LEU A 218 9.15 7.25 15.00
CA LEU A 218 8.24 7.35 13.85
C LEU A 218 6.76 7.40 14.26
N TRP A 219 6.41 6.72 15.36
CA TRP A 219 5.04 6.64 15.86
C TRP A 219 4.70 7.78 16.81
N ARG A 220 5.66 8.23 17.61
CA ARG A 220 5.49 9.36 18.54
C ARG A 220 5.43 10.69 17.83
N THR A 221 6.21 10.84 16.77
CA THR A 221 6.37 12.10 16.05
C THR A 221 6.49 11.82 14.56
N PRO A 222 5.43 11.29 13.91
CA PRO A 222 5.45 11.06 12.47
C PRO A 222 5.62 12.38 11.71
N PRO A 223 6.13 12.34 10.46
CA PRO A 223 6.26 13.54 9.64
C PRO A 223 4.90 14.23 9.49
N LYS A 224 4.87 15.56 9.64
CA LYS A 224 3.63 16.34 9.49
C LYS A 224 3.14 16.28 8.05
N TRP A 225 1.82 16.42 7.84
CA TRP A 225 1.24 16.48 6.49
C TRP A 225 1.89 17.56 5.61
N GLN A 226 2.15 18.74 6.17
CA GLN A 226 2.83 19.82 5.45
C GLN A 226 4.23 19.42 4.97
N THR A 227 5.01 18.71 5.80
CA THR A 227 6.33 18.18 5.44
C THR A 227 6.23 17.13 4.34
N LEU A 228 5.26 16.19 4.44
CA LEU A 228 5.03 15.16 3.42
C LEU A 228 4.61 15.77 2.07
N GLN A 229 3.62 16.68 2.09
CA GLN A 229 3.14 17.39 0.91
C GLN A 229 4.25 18.22 0.25
N SER A 230 5.02 18.95 1.04
CA SER A 230 6.13 19.77 0.53
C SER A 230 7.23 18.88 -0.05
N GLY A 231 7.59 17.80 0.64
CA GLY A 231 8.56 16.82 0.16
C GLY A 231 8.16 16.14 -1.15
N PHE A 232 6.87 16.04 -1.45
CA PHE A 232 6.37 15.41 -2.69
C PHE A 232 6.06 16.40 -3.82
N ALA A 233 6.42 17.68 -3.65
CA ALA A 233 6.15 18.72 -4.64
C ALA A 233 7.03 18.61 -5.91
N ASN A 234 8.29 18.20 -5.78
CA ASN A 234 9.24 18.04 -6.88
C ASN A 234 10.47 17.22 -6.44
N ALA A 235 11.38 16.94 -7.39
CA ALA A 235 12.59 16.14 -7.16
C ALA A 235 13.51 16.69 -6.07
N SER A 236 13.78 18.01 -6.07
CA SER A 236 14.64 18.64 -5.06
C SER A 236 14.02 18.54 -3.67
N ALA A 237 12.72 18.84 -3.55
CA ALA A 237 12.02 18.74 -2.27
C ALA A 237 11.99 17.30 -1.75
N TYR A 238 11.93 16.31 -2.65
CA TYR A 238 11.96 14.90 -2.28
C TYR A 238 13.31 14.45 -1.73
N GLN A 239 14.42 14.94 -2.28
CA GLN A 239 15.74 14.71 -1.69
C GLN A 239 15.89 15.38 -0.32
N THR A 240 15.40 16.61 -0.18
CA THR A 240 15.36 17.31 1.10
C THR A 240 14.58 16.50 2.13
N PHE A 241 13.40 15.98 1.78
CA PHE A 241 12.61 15.11 2.65
C PHE A 241 13.41 13.90 3.15
N TRP A 242 14.13 13.18 2.28
CA TRP A 242 14.95 12.04 2.71
C TRP A 242 16.09 12.44 3.64
N THR A 243 16.68 13.61 3.42
CA THR A 243 17.74 14.15 4.28
C THR A 243 17.19 14.51 5.65
N ASP A 244 16.10 15.25 5.70
CA ASP A 244 15.43 15.66 6.93
C ASP A 244 14.91 14.46 7.71
N ALA A 245 14.34 13.46 7.04
CA ALA A 245 13.87 12.23 7.68
C ALA A 245 15.02 11.46 8.37
N ARG A 246 16.20 11.38 7.75
CA ARG A 246 17.38 10.75 8.35
C ARG A 246 17.92 11.52 9.55
N GLN A 247 17.79 12.85 9.54
CA GLN A 247 18.20 13.68 10.67
C GLN A 247 17.20 13.61 11.82
N GLN A 248 15.90 13.63 11.51
CA GLN A 248 14.82 13.56 12.49
C GLN A 248 14.77 12.17 13.17
N TYR A 249 15.07 11.11 12.42
CA TYR A 249 15.03 9.73 12.90
C TYR A 249 16.41 9.07 12.78
N ASP A 250 17.40 9.65 13.44
CA ASP A 250 18.80 9.23 13.43
C ASP A 250 19.01 7.74 13.79
N GLY A 251 18.24 7.22 14.76
CA GLY A 251 18.23 5.81 15.15
C GLY A 251 17.77 4.84 14.04
N LEU A 252 17.17 5.36 12.96
CA LEU A 252 16.72 4.64 11.77
C LEU A 252 17.50 5.04 10.51
N ALA A 253 18.59 5.79 10.65
CA ALA A 253 19.34 6.32 9.50
C ALA A 253 19.84 5.21 8.55
N VAL A 254 20.16 4.02 9.07
CA VAL A 254 20.59 2.87 8.27
C VAL A 254 19.43 2.39 7.38
N GLU A 255 18.26 2.14 7.96
CA GLU A 255 17.06 1.71 7.25
C GLU A 255 16.59 2.74 6.24
N LEU A 256 16.53 4.02 6.64
CA LEU A 256 16.12 5.11 5.76
C LEU A 256 17.10 5.30 4.59
N THR A 257 18.40 5.04 4.82
CA THR A 257 19.40 5.03 3.74
C THR A 257 19.20 3.84 2.80
N ALA A 258 18.96 2.64 3.34
CA ALA A 258 18.68 1.46 2.52
C ALA A 258 17.42 1.65 1.67
N ILE A 259 16.35 2.19 2.24
CA ILE A 259 15.10 2.51 1.55
C ILE A 259 15.34 3.52 0.42
N SER A 260 15.99 4.65 0.72
CA SER A 260 16.29 5.70 -0.25
C SER A 260 17.15 5.19 -1.41
N ARG A 261 18.18 4.38 -1.12
CA ARG A 261 19.03 3.76 -2.16
C ARG A 261 18.27 2.74 -3.01
N PHE A 262 17.47 1.87 -2.37
CA PHE A 262 16.62 0.91 -3.06
C PHE A 262 15.67 1.62 -4.03
N GLU A 263 15.01 2.68 -3.59
CA GLU A 263 14.06 3.42 -4.43
C GLU A 263 14.74 4.04 -5.65
N ARG A 264 15.90 4.68 -5.46
CA ARG A 264 16.72 5.23 -6.56
C ARG A 264 17.10 4.15 -7.57
N LEU A 265 17.57 2.99 -7.11
CA LEU A 265 17.95 1.87 -7.98
C LEU A 265 16.75 1.29 -8.71
N ALA A 266 15.63 1.09 -8.01
CA ALA A 266 14.39 0.60 -8.59
C ALA A 266 13.85 1.57 -9.65
N ALA A 267 13.92 2.88 -9.41
CA ALA A 267 13.54 3.92 -10.36
C ALA A 267 14.43 3.91 -11.61
N ALA A 268 15.75 3.89 -11.43
CA ALA A 268 16.71 3.88 -12.53
C ALA A 268 16.57 2.63 -13.42
N THR A 269 16.49 1.45 -12.81
CA THR A 269 16.33 0.19 -13.56
C THR A 269 14.95 0.05 -14.20
N GLN A 270 13.88 0.56 -13.57
CA GLN A 270 12.56 0.62 -14.20
C GLN A 270 12.57 1.54 -15.42
N PHE A 271 13.18 2.73 -15.32
CA PHE A 271 13.31 3.65 -16.45
C PHE A 271 14.05 3.01 -17.63
N VAL A 272 15.16 2.31 -17.37
CA VAL A 272 15.93 1.59 -18.42
C VAL A 272 15.07 0.53 -19.12
N LEU A 273 14.29 -0.25 -18.35
CA LEU A 273 13.37 -1.23 -18.93
C LEU A 273 12.26 -0.56 -19.76
N ASP A 274 11.65 0.50 -19.23
CA ASP A 274 10.58 1.25 -19.89
C ASP A 274 11.06 1.86 -21.22
N LEU A 275 12.26 2.44 -21.23
CA LEU A 275 12.88 2.98 -22.44
C LEU A 275 13.10 1.89 -23.49
N ARG A 276 13.56 0.70 -23.07
CA ARG A 276 13.74 -0.43 -23.97
C ARG A 276 12.42 -0.91 -24.57
N ILE A 277 11.39 -1.08 -23.75
CA ILE A 277 10.05 -1.49 -24.22
C ILE A 277 9.48 -0.43 -25.17
N ALA A 278 9.58 0.85 -24.84
CA ALA A 278 9.07 1.94 -25.68
C ALA A 278 9.79 2.07 -27.02
N SER A 279 11.11 1.80 -27.06
CA SER A 279 11.88 1.76 -28.32
C SER A 279 11.28 0.74 -29.31
N LEU A 280 10.89 -0.43 -28.80
CA LEU A 280 10.28 -1.50 -29.59
C LEU A 280 8.79 -1.25 -29.88
N GLU A 281 8.02 -0.71 -28.92
CA GLU A 281 6.57 -0.56 -29.03
C GLU A 281 6.17 0.66 -29.87
N TYR A 282 6.72 1.83 -29.55
CA TYR A 282 6.30 3.10 -30.17
C TYR A 282 7.16 3.50 -31.36
N GLY A 283 8.41 3.05 -31.40
CA GLY A 283 9.39 3.50 -32.39
C GLY A 283 9.51 5.03 -32.45
N GLY A 284 9.84 5.55 -33.64
CA GLY A 284 9.95 6.99 -33.87
C GLY A 284 10.96 7.65 -32.93
N ARG A 285 10.51 8.65 -32.17
CA ARG A 285 11.34 9.41 -31.20
C ARG A 285 11.82 8.60 -30.00
N PHE A 286 11.39 7.36 -29.83
CA PHE A 286 11.87 6.46 -28.76
C PHE A 286 12.82 5.38 -29.29
N ARG A 287 12.90 5.18 -30.61
CA ARG A 287 13.75 4.15 -31.21
C ARG A 287 15.22 4.49 -30.96
N ASP A 288 15.93 3.55 -30.34
CA ASP A 288 17.36 3.63 -30.05
C ASP A 288 17.79 4.93 -29.36
N VAL A 289 16.88 5.50 -28.56
CA VAL A 289 17.17 6.70 -27.78
C VAL A 289 18.23 6.36 -26.75
N LEU A 290 19.36 7.07 -26.85
CA LEU A 290 20.36 7.15 -25.82
C LEU A 290 20.16 8.50 -25.09
N PRO A 291 19.66 8.52 -23.85
CA PRO A 291 19.47 9.75 -23.10
C PRO A 291 20.77 10.56 -22.98
N GLN A 292 20.67 11.89 -22.96
CA GLN A 292 21.85 12.73 -22.74
C GLN A 292 22.50 12.37 -21.38
N GLY A 293 23.79 12.06 -21.40
CA GLY A 293 24.50 11.62 -20.20
C GLY A 293 24.24 10.16 -19.79
N ALA A 294 23.75 9.32 -20.69
CA ALA A 294 23.49 7.89 -20.44
C ALA A 294 24.70 7.13 -19.86
N GLU A 295 25.92 7.39 -20.34
CA GLU A 295 27.12 6.71 -19.83
C GLU A 295 27.49 7.15 -18.40
N PRO A 296 27.61 8.47 -18.09
CA PRO A 296 27.71 8.92 -16.70
C PRO A 296 26.59 8.41 -15.80
N PHE A 297 25.35 8.33 -16.31
CA PHE A 297 24.21 7.78 -15.59
C PHE A 297 24.40 6.29 -15.26
N ALA A 298 24.76 5.47 -16.24
CA ALA A 298 24.99 4.06 -16.03
C ALA A 298 26.10 3.80 -15.01
N ALA A 299 27.21 4.55 -15.09
CA ALA A 299 28.32 4.44 -14.13
C ALA A 299 27.87 4.80 -12.70
N ALA A 300 27.04 5.83 -12.54
CA ALA A 300 26.48 6.20 -11.25
C ALA A 300 25.49 5.15 -10.71
N VAL A 301 24.66 4.55 -11.57
CA VAL A 301 23.75 3.46 -11.18
C VAL A 301 24.54 2.24 -10.71
N THR A 302 25.60 1.85 -11.43
CA THR A 302 26.50 0.75 -11.03
C THR A 302 27.18 1.03 -9.70
N THR A 303 27.66 2.26 -9.50
CA THR A 303 28.27 2.70 -8.22
C THR A 303 27.26 2.63 -7.08
N LEU A 304 26.04 3.13 -7.30
CA LEU A 304 24.97 3.10 -6.32
C LEU A 304 24.56 1.66 -5.97
N ALA A 305 24.53 0.76 -6.96
CA ALA A 305 24.21 -0.65 -6.75
C ALA A 305 25.28 -1.32 -5.88
N ALA A 306 26.56 -1.06 -6.14
CA ALA A 306 27.66 -1.57 -5.31
C ALA A 306 27.56 -1.06 -3.86
N GLN A 307 27.25 0.23 -3.67
CA GLN A 307 27.05 0.82 -2.34
C GLN A 307 25.82 0.26 -1.62
N TYR A 308 24.76 -0.09 -2.35
CA TYR A 308 23.54 -0.68 -1.79
C TYR A 308 23.77 -2.12 -1.34
N VAL A 309 24.37 -2.95 -2.21
CA VAL A 309 24.65 -4.37 -1.92
C VAL A 309 25.65 -4.53 -0.76
N ALA A 310 26.55 -3.58 -0.57
CA ALA A 310 27.49 -3.56 0.56
C ALA A 310 26.87 -3.08 1.89
N ALA A 311 25.65 -2.51 1.89
CA ALA A 311 25.06 -1.90 3.07
C ALA A 311 24.36 -2.91 4.00
N PRO A 312 24.37 -2.69 5.33
CA PRO A 312 23.53 -3.46 6.25
C PRO A 312 22.06 -3.17 5.93
N ALA A 313 21.22 -4.21 5.86
CA ALA A 313 19.79 -4.15 5.50
C ALA A 313 19.45 -3.96 4.00
N PHE A 314 20.33 -4.39 3.09
CA PHE A 314 19.97 -4.47 1.68
C PHE A 314 18.97 -5.61 1.40
N HIS A 315 18.07 -5.38 0.44
CA HIS A 315 17.15 -6.37 -0.08
C HIS A 315 17.17 -6.31 -1.61
N ASP A 316 17.62 -7.39 -2.24
CA ASP A 316 17.76 -7.45 -3.69
C ASP A 316 16.54 -8.15 -4.34
N SER A 317 16.23 -7.74 -5.56
CA SER A 317 15.26 -8.44 -6.40
C SER A 317 15.98 -9.54 -7.17
N ARG A 318 16.11 -10.73 -6.57
CA ARG A 318 16.74 -11.92 -7.19
C ARG A 318 18.07 -11.61 -7.89
N HIS A 319 18.95 -10.87 -7.22
CA HIS A 319 20.29 -10.52 -7.72
C HIS A 319 20.36 -9.44 -8.81
N LEU A 320 19.27 -8.75 -9.16
CA LEU A 320 19.32 -7.64 -10.12
C LEU A 320 20.38 -6.59 -9.73
N PHE A 321 20.32 -6.09 -8.49
CA PHE A 321 21.26 -5.04 -8.07
C PHE A 321 22.68 -5.58 -7.90
N ALA A 322 22.84 -6.83 -7.47
CA ALA A 322 24.14 -7.49 -7.48
C ALA A 322 24.74 -7.61 -8.89
N SER A 323 23.94 -7.97 -9.90
CA SER A 323 24.39 -8.03 -11.30
C SER A 323 24.74 -6.65 -11.85
N VAL A 324 23.91 -5.63 -11.55
CA VAL A 324 24.20 -4.24 -11.94
C VAL A 324 25.50 -3.75 -11.29
N ALA A 325 25.74 -4.05 -10.01
CA ALA A 325 26.96 -3.66 -9.30
C ALA A 325 28.24 -4.27 -9.88
N GLN A 326 28.14 -5.40 -10.59
CA GLN A 326 29.28 -6.10 -11.23
C GLN A 326 29.43 -5.77 -12.72
N SER A 327 28.54 -4.96 -13.29
CA SER A 327 28.56 -4.58 -14.70
C SER A 327 29.67 -3.56 -15.01
N THR A 328 29.99 -3.39 -16.29
CA THR A 328 31.02 -2.46 -16.81
C THR A 328 30.68 -0.98 -16.64
N GLY A 329 29.46 -0.65 -16.18
CA GLY A 329 29.05 0.73 -15.90
C GLY A 329 28.70 1.56 -17.14
N ASP A 330 28.60 0.93 -18.31
CA ASP A 330 28.07 1.55 -19.53
C ASP A 330 26.57 1.28 -19.70
N PHE A 331 25.89 2.12 -20.48
CA PHE A 331 24.43 2.07 -20.61
C PHE A 331 23.94 0.80 -21.32
N ALA A 332 24.73 0.25 -22.23
CA ALA A 332 24.39 -0.99 -22.92
C ALA A 332 24.46 -2.20 -21.97
N ALA A 333 25.48 -2.28 -21.12
CA ALA A 333 25.61 -3.30 -20.09
C ALA A 333 24.50 -3.19 -19.05
N LEU A 334 24.18 -1.97 -18.58
CA LEU A 334 23.05 -1.74 -17.67
C LEU A 334 21.72 -2.21 -18.29
N THR A 335 21.47 -1.85 -19.55
CA THR A 335 20.27 -2.29 -20.27
C THR A 335 20.20 -3.81 -20.36
N ARG A 336 21.31 -4.47 -20.68
CA ARG A 336 21.37 -5.94 -20.73
C ARG A 336 21.05 -6.57 -19.38
N CYS A 337 21.69 -6.14 -18.29
CA CYS A 337 21.41 -6.65 -16.94
C CYS A 337 19.93 -6.53 -16.56
N VAL A 338 19.31 -5.40 -16.89
CA VAL A 338 17.89 -5.14 -16.59
C VAL A 338 16.96 -6.02 -17.44
N VAL A 339 17.23 -6.17 -18.73
CA VAL A 339 16.43 -6.98 -19.66
C VAL A 339 16.56 -8.47 -19.35
N ASP A 340 17.77 -8.97 -19.11
CA ASP A 340 18.03 -10.38 -18.76
C ASP A 340 17.28 -10.75 -17.48
N HIS A 341 17.41 -9.92 -16.43
CA HIS A 341 16.66 -10.11 -15.19
C HIS A 341 15.15 -10.08 -15.40
N HIS A 342 14.64 -9.17 -16.23
CA HIS A 342 13.21 -9.12 -16.54
C HIS A 342 12.73 -10.46 -17.15
N ILE A 343 13.46 -10.99 -18.13
CA ILE A 343 13.15 -12.26 -18.80
C ILE A 343 13.16 -13.41 -17.80
N GLU A 344 14.23 -13.54 -17.01
CA GLU A 344 14.37 -14.58 -15.99
C GLU A 344 13.25 -14.49 -14.95
N HIS A 345 12.97 -13.28 -14.47
CA HIS A 345 11.97 -13.03 -13.44
C HIS A 345 10.56 -13.40 -13.88
N GLN A 346 10.15 -13.01 -15.09
CA GLN A 346 8.84 -13.35 -15.66
C GLN A 346 8.74 -14.85 -15.95
N THR A 347 9.77 -15.43 -16.57
CA THR A 347 9.80 -16.87 -16.88
C THR A 347 9.66 -17.72 -15.62
N ALA A 348 10.38 -17.36 -14.54
CA ALA A 348 10.29 -18.04 -13.25
C ALA A 348 8.95 -17.82 -12.52
N LYS A 349 8.11 -16.86 -12.95
CA LYS A 349 6.72 -16.70 -12.51
C LYS A 349 5.72 -17.50 -13.38
N GLY A 350 6.19 -18.16 -14.44
CA GLY A 350 5.34 -18.82 -15.43
C GLY A 350 4.57 -17.82 -16.31
N THR A 351 5.06 -16.57 -16.43
CA THR A 351 4.45 -15.53 -17.26
C THR A 351 5.35 -15.18 -18.44
N SER A 352 4.74 -14.85 -19.59
CA SER A 352 5.51 -14.34 -20.73
C SER A 352 6.17 -13.01 -20.36
N PRO A 353 7.48 -12.82 -20.65
CA PRO A 353 8.10 -11.53 -20.49
C PRO A 353 7.47 -10.51 -21.44
N VAL A 354 7.59 -9.23 -21.09
CA VAL A 354 7.10 -8.11 -21.91
C VAL A 354 8.00 -7.94 -23.14
N VAL A 355 9.30 -8.00 -22.91
CA VAL A 355 10.34 -7.96 -23.93
C VAL A 355 11.28 -9.15 -23.76
N ASN A 356 11.71 -9.73 -24.86
CA ASN A 356 12.81 -10.69 -24.90
C ASN A 356 13.91 -10.13 -25.81
N HIS A 357 14.90 -9.47 -25.22
CA HIS A 357 15.97 -8.78 -25.93
C HIS A 357 15.44 -7.78 -26.97
N ASP A 358 15.46 -8.15 -28.26
CA ASP A 358 15.02 -7.33 -29.41
C ASP A 358 13.55 -7.55 -29.81
N GLU A 359 12.85 -8.45 -29.13
CA GLU A 359 11.47 -8.80 -29.46
C GLU A 359 10.49 -8.28 -28.39
N LEU A 360 9.49 -7.51 -28.82
CA LEU A 360 8.36 -7.12 -27.96
C LEU A 360 7.29 -8.21 -28.01
N LEU A 361 7.02 -8.82 -26.86
CA LEU A 361 6.05 -9.91 -26.73
C LEU A 361 4.70 -9.43 -26.18
N VAL A 362 4.67 -8.32 -25.44
CA VAL A 362 3.44 -7.76 -24.85
C VAL A 362 3.42 -6.24 -25.00
N THR A 363 2.39 -5.70 -25.64
CA THR A 363 2.20 -4.24 -25.85
C THR A 363 1.43 -3.57 -24.71
N GLY A 364 1.48 -2.23 -24.66
CA GLY A 364 0.68 -1.42 -23.74
C GLY A 364 1.15 -1.54 -22.29
N ARG A 365 2.45 -1.77 -22.09
CA ARG A 365 3.06 -1.99 -20.77
C ARG A 365 3.88 -0.81 -20.26
N VAL A 366 4.10 0.21 -21.10
CA VAL A 366 4.77 1.46 -20.72
C VAL A 366 3.79 2.62 -20.86
N ASN A 367 3.83 3.55 -19.91
CA ASN A 367 3.09 4.79 -20.00
C ASN A 367 3.92 5.82 -20.79
N ARG A 368 3.48 6.16 -22.00
CA ARG A 368 4.19 7.10 -22.89
C ARG A 368 4.43 8.47 -22.27
N SER A 369 3.46 9.04 -21.54
CA SER A 369 3.61 10.37 -20.93
C SER A 369 4.62 10.34 -19.77
N THR A 370 4.63 9.28 -18.98
CA THR A 370 5.64 9.10 -17.93
C THR A 370 7.05 9.01 -18.52
N LEU A 371 7.22 8.28 -19.62
CA LEU A 371 8.53 8.19 -20.28
C LEU A 371 8.96 9.52 -20.92
N GLU A 372 8.02 10.29 -21.47
CA GLU A 372 8.24 11.65 -21.96
C GLU A 372 8.76 12.59 -20.87
N GLU A 373 8.16 12.52 -19.68
CA GLU A 373 8.59 13.25 -18.51
C GLU A 373 9.97 12.79 -18.03
N ALA A 374 10.23 11.49 -18.03
CA ALA A 374 11.54 10.93 -17.69
C ALA A 374 12.64 11.42 -18.64
N LEU A 375 12.42 11.42 -19.95
CA LEU A 375 13.38 11.97 -20.92
C LEU A 375 13.59 13.48 -20.71
N THR A 376 12.53 14.22 -20.41
CA THR A 376 12.61 15.65 -20.08
C THR A 376 13.49 15.92 -18.84
N ILE A 377 13.44 15.03 -17.83
CA ILE A 377 14.34 15.09 -16.67
C ILE A 377 15.80 14.96 -17.10
N PHE A 378 16.10 14.02 -18.01
CA PHE A 378 17.47 13.86 -18.53
C PHE A 378 17.95 15.09 -19.29
N ASP A 379 17.09 15.67 -20.14
CA ASP A 379 17.43 16.83 -20.98
C ASP A 379 17.62 18.12 -20.15
N LYS A 380 16.95 18.22 -18.99
CA LYS A 380 16.93 19.45 -18.17
C LYS A 380 17.72 19.36 -16.85
N ALA A 381 18.39 18.24 -16.58
CA ALA A 381 19.12 18.04 -15.33
C ALA A 381 20.31 19.00 -15.19
N SER A 382 20.16 20.05 -14.37
CA SER A 382 21.16 21.12 -14.18
C SER A 382 22.47 20.63 -13.54
N ASP A 383 22.39 19.65 -12.63
CA ASP A 383 23.54 19.10 -11.90
C ASP A 383 23.99 17.73 -12.45
N GLY A 384 23.74 17.47 -13.74
CA GLY A 384 24.12 16.23 -14.41
C GLY A 384 23.49 14.99 -13.77
N THR A 385 24.27 13.92 -13.61
CA THR A 385 23.80 12.59 -13.20
C THR A 385 23.06 12.56 -11.85
N ALA A 386 23.46 13.39 -10.89
CA ALA A 386 22.81 13.42 -9.58
C ALA A 386 21.34 13.87 -9.70
N ALA A 387 21.12 14.99 -10.40
CA ALA A 387 19.79 15.52 -10.68
C ALA A 387 18.94 14.56 -11.54
N GLN A 388 19.55 13.83 -12.49
CA GLN A 388 18.87 12.78 -13.25
C GLN A 388 18.32 11.68 -12.33
N LEU A 389 19.16 11.16 -11.43
CA LEU A 389 18.75 10.13 -10.47
C LEU A 389 17.69 10.64 -9.48
N ASP A 390 17.83 11.88 -9.00
CA ASP A 390 16.87 12.50 -8.09
C ASP A 390 15.50 12.69 -8.76
N GLY A 391 15.50 13.15 -10.02
CA GLY A 391 14.31 13.29 -10.84
C GLY A 391 13.62 11.95 -11.10
N LEU A 392 14.38 10.92 -11.49
CA LEU A 392 13.83 9.58 -11.67
C LEU A 392 13.29 9.00 -10.36
N GLN A 393 14.00 9.15 -9.24
CA GLN A 393 13.52 8.69 -7.94
C GLN A 393 12.17 9.31 -7.60
N TYR A 394 12.01 10.61 -7.85
CA TYR A 394 10.75 11.32 -7.65
C TYR A 394 9.63 10.82 -8.58
N LEU A 395 9.91 10.68 -9.88
CA LEU A 395 8.93 10.27 -10.89
C LEU A 395 8.44 8.84 -10.66
N TYR A 396 9.34 7.93 -10.29
CA TYR A 396 9.08 6.50 -10.05
C TYR A 396 8.92 6.15 -8.57
N ARG A 397 8.71 7.15 -7.69
CA ARG A 397 8.64 6.97 -6.23
C ARG A 397 7.63 5.91 -5.79
N ARG A 398 7.90 5.34 -4.62
CA ARG A 398 7.11 4.30 -3.94
C ARG A 398 6.50 4.85 -2.65
N GLN A 399 5.47 4.17 -2.15
CA GLN A 399 4.86 4.58 -0.88
C GLN A 399 5.58 3.91 0.31
N TRP A 400 6.31 4.68 1.10
CA TRP A 400 7.02 4.18 2.30
C TRP A 400 6.20 4.27 3.60
N HIS A 401 4.89 4.43 3.48
CA HIS A 401 3.93 4.41 4.59
C HIS A 401 4.03 5.56 5.63
N PHE A 402 4.86 6.58 5.40
CA PHE A 402 4.89 7.77 6.25
C PHE A 402 3.53 8.47 6.36
N GLU A 403 2.81 8.64 5.25
CA GLU A 403 1.44 9.19 5.24
C GLU A 403 0.45 8.32 6.02
N LYS A 404 0.62 6.98 5.96
CA LYS A 404 -0.22 6.05 6.71
C LYS A 404 0.07 6.16 8.20
N CYS A 405 1.34 6.17 8.60
CA CYS A 405 1.75 6.40 9.98
C CYS A 405 1.16 7.72 10.50
N ARG A 406 1.25 8.80 9.70
CA ARG A 406 0.64 10.09 10.06
C ARG A 406 -0.88 9.99 10.22
N SER A 407 -1.56 9.34 9.29
CA SER A 407 -3.02 9.15 9.35
C SER A 407 -3.45 8.37 10.60
N TRP A 408 -2.69 7.34 10.98
CA TRP A 408 -2.93 6.55 12.19
C TRP A 408 -2.67 7.35 13.46
N TYR A 409 -1.63 8.18 13.46
CA TYR A 409 -1.37 9.10 14.55
C TYR A 409 -2.51 10.11 14.71
N ASP A 410 -2.96 10.74 13.63
CA ASP A 410 -4.08 11.70 13.67
C ASP A 410 -5.39 11.04 14.15
N TRP A 411 -5.57 9.75 13.89
CA TRP A 411 -6.70 8.98 14.41
C TRP A 411 -6.62 8.76 15.93
N ALA A 412 -5.43 8.48 16.44
CA ALA A 412 -5.19 8.30 17.87
C ALA A 412 -5.18 9.65 18.63
N PHE A 413 -4.68 10.69 17.98
CA PHE A 413 -4.52 12.04 18.52
C PHE A 413 -5.29 13.04 17.63
N PRO A 414 -6.63 12.94 17.55
CA PRO A 414 -7.40 13.86 16.72
C PRO A 414 -7.13 15.28 17.20
N GLN A 415 -6.90 16.19 16.25
CA GLN A 415 -6.86 17.60 16.57
C GLN A 415 -8.23 17.96 17.11
N THR A 416 -8.32 18.28 18.40
CA THR A 416 -9.50 18.95 18.93
C THR A 416 -9.62 20.22 18.14
N GLU A 417 -10.65 20.33 17.30
CA GLU A 417 -11.10 21.64 16.83
C GLU A 417 -11.24 22.49 18.10
N THR A 418 -10.34 23.47 18.25
CA THR A 418 -10.63 24.59 19.13
C THR A 418 -11.88 25.23 18.54
N VAL A 419 -13.03 24.83 19.07
CA VAL A 419 -14.27 25.60 18.95
C VAL A 419 -13.93 26.97 19.51
N GLN A 420 -13.65 27.91 18.61
CA GLN A 420 -13.58 29.34 18.91
C GLN A 420 -14.94 29.95 18.67
#